data_AF-A0A329N387-F1
#
_entry.id   AF-A0A329N387-F1
#
_cell.length_a   1.000
_cell.length_b   1.000
_cell.length_c   1.000
_cell.angle_alpha   90.00
_cell.angle_beta   90.00
_cell.angle_gamma   90.00
#
_symmetry.space_group_name_H-M   'P 1'
#
loop_
_entity.id
_entity.type
_entity.pdbx_description
1 polymer ?
#
loop_
_entity_poly.entity_id
_entity_poly.type
_entity_poly.pdbx_seq_one_letter_code
_entity_poly.pdbx_strand_id
1 'polypeptide(L)'
;MDQNEHIRDLFRKFIKEECSPEEVGELLEFLRGNPEFNPLPGDDADRARIAPEELFEIQERTGMQYDRLQQLIADRSRGAAGKPFRKRRIARAATVLCSVGIVLFGSWWFLLREQSGPGQPWPGEEIVLETAGEKRVLKEQDSVLITSRNSGVIGVQRGNRLDLTAAGPGPASGKEMLRLYVPYGRKFNLLLPDSTEVYLNAGSSITFPSVFDGTYREVALDGEAYFDVSHNARQPFRVKAEALQVEVLGTRFNVLSYPEDEAIKVALVQGKVALEHQGNARKVYLTPGKLGTYRKDTGQTVVTEEDLSYYTSWKDGKLAFRNMSLKNIFKKLERQYNVSIKIEDSGLAEKQFYVHFKAEPLVNILEYFKKAYGLHYTYTDRKNIVITSKTEI
;
A
#
# COMPACT_ATOMS: atom_id res chain seq x y z
N MET A 1 -33.67 14.56 34.78
CA MET A 1 -33.09 13.49 33.94
C MET A 1 -32.15 12.73 34.84
N ASP A 2 -32.30 11.42 34.88
CA ASP A 2 -31.41 10.55 35.65
C ASP A 2 -29.98 10.77 35.15
N GLN A 3 -29.01 10.98 36.06
CA GLN A 3 -27.62 11.25 35.68
C GLN A 3 -27.06 10.11 34.82
N ASN A 4 -27.51 8.88 35.04
CA ASN A 4 -27.16 7.73 34.21
C ASN A 4 -27.76 7.80 32.80
N GLU A 5 -28.95 8.37 32.65
CA GLU A 5 -29.63 8.54 31.36
C GLU A 5 -28.93 9.61 30.51
N HIS A 6 -28.47 10.70 31.14
CA HIS A 6 -27.66 11.74 30.48
C HIS A 6 -26.31 11.18 29.98
N ILE A 7 -25.63 10.38 30.80
CA ILE A 7 -24.35 9.75 30.39
C ILE A 7 -24.57 8.74 29.25
N ARG A 8 -25.69 8.01 29.25
CA ARG A 8 -26.06 7.13 28.13
C ARG A 8 -26.32 7.93 26.85
N ASP A 9 -26.92 9.12 26.94
CA ASP A 9 -27.14 10.00 25.78
C ASP A 9 -25.80 10.55 25.23
N LEU A 10 -24.91 11.02 26.11
CA LEU A 10 -23.55 11.41 25.72
C LEU A 10 -22.79 10.25 25.06
N PHE A 11 -22.94 9.04 25.57
CA PHE A 11 -22.33 7.86 24.96
C PHE A 11 -22.91 7.54 23.57
N ARG A 12 -24.22 7.73 23.36
CA ARG A 12 -24.85 7.58 22.03
C ARG A 12 -24.33 8.62 21.05
N LYS A 13 -24.25 9.89 21.46
CA LYS A 13 -23.65 10.96 20.64
C LYS A 13 -22.19 10.66 20.32
N PHE A 14 -21.43 10.12 21.28
CA PHE A 14 -20.03 9.73 21.08
C PHE A 14 -19.90 8.66 19.98
N ILE A 15 -20.71 7.59 20.03
CA ILE A 15 -20.74 6.54 18.99
C ILE A 15 -21.08 7.12 17.61
N LYS A 16 -21.96 8.12 17.57
CA LYS A 16 -22.37 8.80 16.34
C LYS A 16 -21.36 9.83 15.83
N GLU A 17 -20.29 10.11 16.58
CA GLU A 17 -19.32 11.18 16.34
C GLU A 17 -19.90 12.61 16.40
N GLU A 18 -20.96 12.78 17.19
CA GLU A 18 -21.71 14.03 17.34
C GLU A 18 -21.38 14.79 18.65
N CYS A 19 -20.47 14.26 19.48
CA CYS A 19 -20.07 14.91 20.73
C CYS A 19 -19.13 16.10 20.53
N SER A 20 -19.38 17.18 21.27
CA SER A 20 -18.41 18.28 21.43
C SER A 20 -17.20 17.86 22.28
N PRO A 21 -16.05 18.56 22.17
CA PRO A 21 -14.88 18.29 23.02
C PRO A 21 -15.18 18.36 24.53
N GLU A 22 -16.09 19.24 24.94
CA GLU A 22 -16.54 19.39 26.33
C GLU A 22 -17.39 18.19 26.77
N GLU A 23 -18.33 17.74 25.92
CA GLU A 23 -19.16 16.56 26.15
C GLU A 23 -18.32 15.27 26.25
N VAL A 24 -17.27 15.15 25.43
CA VAL A 24 -16.30 14.05 25.54
C VAL A 24 -15.55 14.11 26.87
N GLY A 25 -15.18 15.32 27.31
CA GLY A 25 -14.54 15.54 28.62
C GLY A 25 -15.41 15.06 29.78
N GLU A 26 -16.69 15.43 29.76
CA GLU A 26 -17.70 15.06 30.77
C GLU A 26 -17.92 13.53 30.81
N LEU A 27 -18.10 12.90 29.65
CA LEU A 27 -18.27 11.45 29.54
C LEU A 27 -17.06 10.69 30.11
N LEU A 28 -15.85 11.13 29.79
CA LEU A 28 -14.62 10.52 30.28
C LEU A 28 -14.41 10.70 31.79
N GLU A 29 -14.79 11.85 32.34
CA GLU A 29 -14.69 12.12 33.77
C GLU A 29 -15.64 11.22 34.57
N PHE A 30 -16.89 11.08 34.10
CA PHE A 30 -17.88 10.23 34.74
C PHE A 30 -17.47 8.74 34.74
N LEU A 31 -17.04 8.21 33.58
CA LEU A 31 -16.64 6.80 33.47
C LEU A 31 -15.40 6.47 34.29
N ARG A 32 -14.49 7.44 34.49
CA ARG A 32 -13.35 7.27 35.39
C ARG A 32 -13.78 7.13 36.85
N GLY A 33 -14.79 7.90 37.27
CA GLY A 33 -15.37 7.82 38.61
C GLY A 33 -16.19 6.55 38.84
N ASN A 34 -16.69 5.92 37.77
CA ASN A 34 -17.63 4.80 37.81
C ASN A 34 -17.20 3.67 36.85
N PRO A 35 -16.10 2.95 37.14
CA PRO A 35 -15.54 1.96 36.23
C PRO A 35 -16.44 0.75 35.97
N GLU A 36 -17.41 0.49 36.84
CA GLU A 36 -18.40 -0.59 36.65
C GLU A 36 -19.65 -0.14 35.87
N PHE A 37 -19.77 1.15 35.55
CA PHE A 37 -20.90 1.64 34.77
C PHE A 37 -20.78 1.19 33.31
N ASN A 38 -21.71 0.37 32.85
CA ASN A 38 -21.81 0.00 31.45
C ASN A 38 -22.78 0.95 30.72
N PRO A 39 -22.27 1.87 29.87
CA PRO A 39 -23.12 2.80 29.13
C PRO A 39 -23.93 2.12 28.03
N LEU A 40 -23.63 0.86 27.71
CA LEU A 40 -24.45 0.04 26.82
C LEU A 40 -25.79 -0.31 27.49
N PRO A 41 -26.91 -0.26 26.75
CA PRO A 41 -28.20 -0.65 27.30
C PRO A 41 -28.14 -2.11 27.74
N GLY A 42 -28.07 -2.31 29.05
CA GLY A 42 -27.68 -3.57 29.69
C GLY A 42 -28.84 -4.38 30.27
N ASP A 43 -30.04 -3.81 30.38
CA ASP A 43 -31.21 -4.51 30.93
C ASP A 43 -32.43 -4.38 30.01
N ASP A 44 -33.25 -5.43 30.01
CA ASP A 44 -34.32 -5.70 29.05
C ASP A 44 -35.40 -4.61 28.94
N ALA A 45 -35.45 -3.63 29.86
CA ALA A 45 -36.36 -2.50 29.81
C ALA A 45 -36.01 -1.45 28.73
N ASP A 46 -34.72 -1.30 28.37
CA ASP A 46 -34.27 -0.31 27.37
C ASP A 46 -34.31 -0.87 25.94
N ARG A 47 -34.18 -2.20 25.78
CA ARG A 47 -34.22 -2.89 24.47
C ARG A 47 -35.58 -2.77 23.78
N ALA A 48 -36.66 -2.62 24.53
CA ALA A 48 -38.02 -2.53 24.01
C ALA A 48 -38.37 -1.18 23.35
N ARG A 49 -37.51 -0.17 23.48
CA ARG A 49 -37.74 1.19 22.96
C ARG A 49 -36.89 1.55 21.74
N ILE A 50 -35.97 0.68 21.34
CA ILE A 50 -35.03 0.91 20.24
C ILE A 50 -35.48 0.06 19.06
N ALA A 51 -35.57 0.66 17.86
CA ALA A 51 -35.92 -0.09 16.66
C ALA A 51 -34.85 -1.16 16.37
N PRO A 52 -35.21 -2.38 15.93
CA PRO A 52 -34.24 -3.46 15.67
C PRO A 52 -33.08 -3.08 14.74
N GLU A 53 -33.34 -2.15 13.82
CA GLU A 53 -32.38 -1.60 12.86
C GLU A 53 -31.32 -0.72 13.54
N GLU A 54 -31.71 0.11 14.52
CA GLU A 54 -30.80 0.95 15.31
C GLU A 54 -29.94 0.12 16.27
N LEU A 55 -30.49 -0.98 16.80
CA LEU A 55 -29.76 -1.90 17.67
C LEU A 55 -28.58 -2.57 16.93
N PHE A 56 -28.74 -2.90 15.65
CA PHE A 56 -27.69 -3.51 14.83
C PHE A 56 -26.55 -2.53 14.51
N GLU A 57 -26.87 -1.29 14.12
CA GLU A 57 -25.88 -0.24 13.88
C GLU A 57 -25.10 0.13 15.16
N ILE A 58 -25.80 0.19 16.29
CA ILE A 58 -25.16 0.41 17.60
C ILE A 58 -24.19 -0.73 17.87
N GLN A 59 -24.57 -1.99 17.70
CA GLN A 59 -23.73 -3.14 18.07
C GLN A 59 -22.44 -3.26 17.24
N GLU A 60 -22.47 -2.89 15.95
CA GLU A 60 -21.31 -2.91 15.06
C GLU A 60 -20.34 -1.72 15.29
N ARG A 61 -20.85 -0.50 15.51
CA ARG A 61 -20.02 0.69 15.81
C ARG A 61 -19.48 0.71 17.24
N THR A 62 -20.21 0.12 18.18
CA THR A 62 -19.88 0.17 19.62
C THR A 62 -18.57 -0.53 19.95
N GLY A 63 -18.26 -1.67 19.33
CA GLY A 63 -17.06 -2.46 19.69
C GLY A 63 -15.76 -1.67 19.52
N MET A 64 -15.56 -1.05 18.36
CA MET A 64 -14.34 -0.29 18.06
C MET A 64 -14.25 1.03 18.83
N GLN A 65 -15.37 1.72 19.03
CA GLN A 65 -15.37 3.02 19.72
C GLN A 65 -15.29 2.90 21.24
N TYR A 66 -15.85 1.83 21.83
CA TYR A 66 -15.72 1.55 23.25
C TYR A 66 -14.28 1.17 23.62
N ASP A 67 -13.60 0.36 22.80
CA ASP A 67 -12.18 0.04 23.00
C ASP A 67 -11.30 1.30 22.90
N ARG A 68 -11.62 2.20 21.97
CA ARG A 68 -10.96 3.51 21.85
C ARG A 68 -11.21 4.39 23.08
N LEU A 69 -12.42 4.38 23.63
CA LEU A 69 -12.76 5.11 24.85
C LEU A 69 -11.99 4.55 26.06
N GLN A 70 -11.88 3.23 26.19
CA GLN A 70 -11.10 2.57 27.24
C GLN A 70 -9.60 2.88 27.13
N GLN A 71 -9.05 2.95 25.90
CA GLN A 71 -7.68 3.40 25.67
C GLN A 71 -7.47 4.86 26.11
N LEU A 72 -8.43 5.76 25.83
CA LEU A 72 -8.37 7.16 26.27
C LEU A 72 -8.40 7.31 27.81
N ILE A 73 -9.17 6.44 28.49
CA ILE A 73 -9.19 6.36 29.96
C ILE A 73 -7.84 5.83 30.48
N ALA A 74 -7.28 4.81 29.84
CA ALA A 74 -6.00 4.20 30.22
C ALA A 74 -4.79 5.13 30.00
N ASP A 75 -4.74 5.88 28.90
CA ASP A 75 -3.61 6.77 28.59
C ASP A 75 -3.58 8.01 29.48
N ARG A 76 -4.75 8.54 29.87
CA ARG A 76 -4.82 9.68 30.80
C ARG A 76 -4.56 9.31 32.27
N SER A 77 -4.81 8.06 32.68
CA SER A 77 -4.56 7.62 34.06
C SER A 77 -3.07 7.46 34.40
N ARG A 78 -2.19 7.35 33.39
CA ARG A 78 -0.72 7.31 33.58
C ARG A 78 -0.08 8.66 33.95
N GLY A 79 -0.86 9.75 33.99
CA GLY A 79 -0.37 11.11 34.28
C GLY A 79 -0.56 11.63 35.71
N ALA A 80 -1.18 10.90 36.63
CA ALA A 80 -1.53 11.46 37.94
C ALA A 80 -1.40 10.45 39.10
N ALA A 81 -0.19 10.33 39.66
CA ALA A 81 -0.01 9.81 41.02
C ALA A 81 1.24 10.44 41.66
N GLY A 82 1.05 11.56 42.36
CA GLY A 82 2.06 12.12 43.24
C GLY A 82 1.94 11.55 44.66
N LYS A 83 3.07 11.29 45.32
CA LYS A 83 3.22 11.23 46.79
C LYS A 83 4.57 11.86 47.22
N PRO A 84 4.69 12.30 48.50
CA PRO A 84 5.15 13.65 48.79
C PRO A 84 6.64 13.80 49.17
N PHE A 85 7.03 15.08 49.19
CA PHE A 85 8.33 15.69 49.51
C PHE A 85 9.08 15.18 50.77
N ARG A 86 10.41 15.02 50.64
CA ARG A 86 11.38 15.54 51.63
C ARG A 86 12.69 15.99 50.93
N LYS A 87 13.12 17.21 51.27
CA LYS A 87 14.26 18.04 50.77
C LYS A 87 15.62 17.31 50.89
N ARG A 88 16.72 17.57 50.14
CA ARG A 88 17.30 18.79 49.55
C ARG A 88 18.57 18.41 48.72
N ARG A 89 18.91 19.22 47.70
CA ARG A 89 20.26 19.47 47.09
C ARG A 89 20.91 18.42 46.16
N ILE A 90 20.42 18.22 44.92
CA ILE A 90 21.27 17.99 43.73
C ILE A 90 20.54 18.51 42.48
N ALA A 91 20.65 19.81 42.17
CA ALA A 91 19.92 20.41 41.04
C ALA A 91 20.78 21.45 40.31
N ARG A 92 21.99 21.06 39.89
CA ARG A 92 22.81 21.85 38.93
C ARG A 92 23.56 21.00 37.89
N ALA A 93 23.69 19.68 38.06
CA ALA A 93 24.35 18.80 37.08
C ALA A 93 23.39 18.12 36.08
N ALA A 94 22.09 18.03 36.38
CA ALA A 94 21.12 17.33 35.54
C ALA A 94 20.57 18.17 34.37
N THR A 95 20.61 19.50 34.45
CA THR A 95 20.06 20.38 33.40
C THR A 95 20.93 20.45 32.14
N VAL A 96 22.24 20.20 32.25
CA VAL A 96 23.15 20.19 31.09
C VAL A 96 23.12 18.84 30.35
N LEU A 97 22.88 17.72 31.06
CA LEU A 97 22.79 16.39 30.43
C LEU A 97 21.45 16.17 29.73
N CYS A 98 20.35 16.70 30.26
CA CYS A 98 19.04 16.59 29.60
C CYS A 98 18.94 17.47 28.34
N SER A 99 19.59 18.63 28.28
CA SER A 99 19.56 19.48 27.08
C SER A 99 20.38 18.90 25.92
N VAL A 100 21.55 18.32 26.21
CA VAL A 100 22.34 17.59 25.21
C VAL A 100 21.63 16.31 24.77
N GLY A 101 20.98 15.59 25.69
CA GLY A 101 20.16 14.43 25.38
C GLY A 101 18.97 14.75 24.48
N ILE A 102 18.24 15.84 24.72
CA ILE A 102 17.10 16.25 23.88
C ILE A 102 17.54 16.72 22.49
N VAL A 103 18.68 17.41 22.38
CA VAL A 103 19.23 17.81 21.07
C VAL A 103 19.76 16.59 20.29
N LEU A 104 20.43 15.65 20.96
CA LEU A 104 20.90 14.41 20.34
C LEU A 104 19.75 13.47 19.97
N PHE A 105 18.70 13.37 20.80
CA PHE A 105 17.52 12.55 20.49
C PHE A 105 16.64 13.22 19.43
N GLY A 106 16.55 14.55 19.41
CA GLY A 106 15.85 15.31 18.37
C GLY A 106 16.58 15.23 17.02
N SER A 107 17.91 15.29 17.01
CA SER A 107 18.71 15.09 15.79
C SER A 107 18.74 13.62 15.34
N TRP A 108 18.78 12.66 16.27
CA TRP A 108 18.60 11.23 15.98
C TRP A 108 17.21 10.95 15.40
N TRP A 109 16.15 11.51 15.98
CA TRP A 109 14.77 11.40 15.48
C TRP A 109 14.59 12.08 14.12
N PHE A 110 15.23 13.21 13.88
CA PHE A 110 15.18 13.91 12.60
C PHE A 110 15.96 13.18 11.49
N LEU A 111 17.09 12.55 11.85
CA LEU A 111 17.88 11.70 10.94
C LEU A 111 17.21 10.34 10.64
N LEU A 112 16.31 9.86 11.50
CA LEU A 112 15.52 8.65 11.26
C LEU A 112 14.20 8.90 10.51
N ARG A 113 13.86 10.15 10.18
CA ARG A 113 12.62 10.50 9.47
C ARG A 113 12.73 10.45 7.95
N GLU A 114 13.70 9.72 7.42
CA GLU A 114 13.85 9.46 5.98
C GLU A 114 13.68 7.97 5.63
N GLN A 115 12.87 7.25 6.43
CA GLN A 115 12.34 5.95 6.02
C GLN A 115 10.84 6.07 5.75
N SER A 116 10.55 6.04 4.46
CA SER A 116 9.26 5.82 3.80
C SER A 116 8.26 5.05 4.67
N GLY A 117 7.31 5.77 5.25
CA GLY A 117 6.02 5.16 5.61
C GLY A 117 5.28 4.75 4.33
N PRO A 118 4.37 3.76 4.38
CA PRO A 118 3.50 3.48 3.24
C PRO A 118 2.77 4.78 2.89
N GLY A 119 3.00 5.28 1.67
CA GLY A 119 2.37 6.49 1.19
C GLY A 119 0.86 6.40 1.37
N GLN A 120 0.24 7.51 1.74
CA GLN A 120 -1.22 7.66 1.79
C GLN A 120 -1.86 7.02 0.54
N PRO A 121 -2.86 6.14 0.67
CA PRO A 121 -3.45 5.45 -0.47
C PRO A 121 -3.95 6.47 -1.46
N TRP A 122 -3.55 6.34 -2.73
CA TRP A 122 -3.94 7.23 -3.81
C TRP A 122 -5.44 7.08 -4.05
N PRO A 123 -6.26 8.09 -3.75
CA PRO A 123 -7.67 8.03 -4.06
C PRO A 123 -7.83 8.56 -5.48
N GLY A 124 -7.98 7.67 -6.45
CA GLY A 124 -8.24 8.09 -7.82
C GLY A 124 -8.28 6.95 -8.83
N GLU A 125 -9.10 7.12 -9.85
CA GLU A 125 -9.18 6.22 -11.01
C GLU A 125 -8.26 6.67 -12.15
N GLU A 126 -7.44 7.70 -11.91
CA GLU A 126 -6.62 8.37 -12.90
C GLU A 126 -5.13 8.10 -12.71
N ILE A 127 -4.39 8.18 -13.82
CA ILE A 127 -2.94 8.08 -13.82
C ILE A 127 -2.39 9.43 -13.37
N VAL A 128 -1.51 9.42 -12.37
CA VAL A 128 -1.03 10.65 -11.73
C VAL A 128 0.48 10.71 -11.75
N LEU A 129 1.02 11.82 -12.23
CA LEU A 129 2.42 12.18 -12.08
C LEU A 129 2.55 13.22 -10.98
N GLU A 130 3.39 12.95 -9.99
CA GLU A 130 3.78 13.89 -8.94
C GLU A 130 5.18 14.44 -9.24
N THR A 131 5.29 15.77 -9.27
CA THR A 131 6.52 16.53 -9.52
C THR A 131 6.60 17.69 -8.52
N ALA A 132 7.67 17.77 -7.72
CA ALA A 132 7.88 18.85 -6.76
C ALA A 132 6.68 19.08 -5.80
N GLY A 133 5.97 18.01 -5.44
CA GLY A 133 4.76 18.06 -4.60
C GLY A 133 3.47 18.45 -5.34
N GLU A 134 3.54 18.73 -6.65
CA GLU A 134 2.38 18.98 -7.49
C GLU A 134 1.92 17.69 -8.17
N LYS A 135 0.61 17.42 -8.14
CA LYS A 135 0.00 16.26 -8.80
C LYS A 135 -0.63 16.68 -10.12
N ARG A 136 -0.33 15.95 -11.19
CA ARG A 136 -0.90 16.12 -12.52
C ARG A 136 -1.54 14.82 -13.00
N VAL A 137 -2.78 14.90 -13.45
CA VAL A 137 -3.47 13.78 -14.11
C VAL A 137 -2.98 13.65 -15.55
N LEU A 138 -2.60 12.43 -15.94
CA LEU A 138 -2.21 12.06 -17.29
C LEU A 138 -3.36 11.28 -17.95
N LYS A 139 -3.92 11.81 -19.04
CA LYS A 139 -5.04 11.15 -19.76
C LYS A 139 -4.53 10.42 -20.99
N GLU A 140 -5.01 9.20 -21.21
CA GLU A 140 -4.48 8.29 -22.24
C GLU A 140 -4.72 8.74 -23.69
N GLN A 141 -5.55 9.76 -23.93
CA GLN A 141 -5.76 10.34 -25.28
C GLN A 141 -4.98 11.64 -25.51
N ASP A 142 -4.34 12.20 -24.49
CA ASP A 142 -3.72 13.51 -24.59
C ASP A 142 -2.30 13.43 -25.16
N SER A 143 -1.84 14.52 -25.76
CA SER A 143 -0.42 14.76 -25.95
C SER A 143 -0.04 16.11 -25.35
N VAL A 144 0.72 16.08 -24.27
CA VAL A 144 0.97 17.26 -23.42
C VAL A 144 2.44 17.36 -23.08
N LEU A 145 2.98 18.58 -23.14
CA LEU A 145 4.29 18.90 -22.60
C LEU A 145 4.23 18.87 -21.06
N ILE A 146 5.10 18.08 -20.44
CA ILE A 146 5.20 18.00 -18.98
C ILE A 146 6.25 18.97 -18.51
N THR A 147 5.84 19.89 -17.65
CA THR A 147 6.69 20.91 -17.05
C THR A 147 6.62 20.85 -15.53
N SER A 148 7.76 21.03 -14.86
CA SER A 148 7.88 21.26 -13.42
C SER A 148 8.37 22.68 -13.15
N ARG A 149 7.96 23.21 -11.99
CA ARG A 149 8.46 24.51 -11.50
C ARG A 149 9.97 24.50 -11.24
N ASN A 150 10.53 23.35 -10.87
CA ASN A 150 11.94 23.20 -10.51
C ASN A 150 12.82 22.90 -11.73
N SER A 151 12.31 22.05 -12.63
CA SER A 151 13.12 21.46 -13.70
C SER A 151 12.76 21.95 -15.11
N GLY A 152 11.80 22.86 -15.25
CA GLY A 152 11.31 23.30 -16.56
C GLY A 152 10.62 22.16 -17.30
N VAL A 153 10.97 21.92 -18.57
CA VAL A 153 10.40 20.82 -19.36
C VAL A 153 11.03 19.49 -18.93
N ILE A 154 10.21 18.57 -18.41
CA ILE A 154 10.64 17.25 -17.96
C ILE A 154 10.40 16.16 -19.03
N GLY A 155 9.43 16.37 -19.92
CA GLY A 155 9.14 15.38 -20.94
C GLY A 155 7.85 15.66 -21.69
N VAL A 156 7.40 14.68 -22.47
CA VAL A 156 6.18 14.77 -23.26
C VAL A 156 5.34 13.52 -23.01
N GLN A 157 4.08 13.72 -22.63
CA GLN A 157 3.10 12.66 -22.67
C GLN A 157 2.59 12.49 -24.10
N ARG A 158 2.52 11.24 -24.58
CA ARG A 158 1.89 10.85 -25.85
C ARG A 158 0.99 9.66 -25.59
N GLY A 159 -0.31 9.93 -25.45
CA GLY A 159 -1.31 8.94 -25.09
C GLY A 159 -0.95 8.21 -23.79
N ASN A 160 -0.85 6.88 -23.87
CA ASN A 160 -0.53 6.02 -22.74
C ASN A 160 0.98 5.89 -22.40
N ARG A 161 1.79 6.87 -22.80
CA ARG A 161 3.24 6.90 -22.59
C ARG A 161 3.71 8.26 -22.11
N LEU A 162 4.56 8.28 -21.10
CA LEU A 162 5.37 9.44 -20.70
C LEU A 162 6.80 9.27 -21.22
N ASP A 163 7.28 10.23 -22.01
CA ASP A 163 8.62 10.24 -22.60
C ASP A 163 9.48 11.34 -21.97
N LEU A 164 10.50 10.94 -21.21
CA LEU A 164 11.43 11.84 -20.53
C LEU A 164 12.72 12.08 -21.33
N THR A 165 12.91 11.43 -22.48
CA THR A 165 14.05 11.69 -23.36
C THR A 165 13.89 13.00 -24.13
N ALA A 166 12.65 13.47 -24.25
CA ALA A 166 12.31 14.74 -24.89
C ALA A 166 12.56 15.97 -24.00
N ALA A 167 13.06 15.79 -22.77
CA ALA A 167 13.53 16.90 -21.93
C ALA A 167 14.69 17.61 -22.66
N GLY A 168 14.43 18.82 -23.17
CA GLY A 168 15.48 19.65 -23.74
C GLY A 168 16.51 20.07 -22.67
N PRO A 169 17.61 20.74 -23.04
CA PRO A 169 18.55 21.34 -22.09
C PRO A 169 17.88 22.53 -21.38
N GLY A 170 16.95 22.25 -20.47
CA GLY A 170 16.44 23.22 -19.52
C GLY A 170 17.55 23.62 -18.54
N PRO A 171 17.43 24.79 -17.87
CA PRO A 171 18.44 25.22 -16.91
C PRO A 171 18.66 24.11 -15.88
N ALA A 172 19.89 23.61 -15.85
CA ALA A 172 20.36 22.62 -14.89
C ALA A 172 20.20 23.19 -13.48
N SER A 173 19.09 22.89 -12.81
CA SER A 173 18.90 23.28 -11.42
C SER A 173 17.93 22.34 -10.73
N GLY A 174 18.42 21.15 -10.41
CA GLY A 174 17.83 20.30 -9.37
C GLY A 174 17.52 18.90 -9.87
N LYS A 175 18.17 17.92 -9.27
CA LYS A 175 17.71 16.54 -9.25
C LYS A 175 16.35 16.50 -8.57
N GLU A 176 15.29 16.52 -9.35
CA GLU A 176 13.93 16.36 -8.86
C GLU A 176 13.54 14.88 -8.88
N MET A 177 12.90 14.41 -7.81
CA MET A 177 12.27 13.09 -7.77
C MET A 177 10.84 13.20 -8.29
N LEU A 178 10.50 12.37 -9.25
CA LEU A 178 9.16 12.21 -9.79
C LEU A 178 8.55 10.91 -9.28
N ARG A 179 7.24 10.90 -9.09
CA ARG A 179 6.49 9.68 -8.79
C ARG A 179 5.32 9.53 -9.75
N LEU A 180 5.28 8.42 -10.47
CA LEU A 180 4.20 8.07 -11.37
C LEU A 180 3.36 6.96 -10.72
N TYR A 181 2.06 7.20 -10.59
CA TYR A 181 1.06 6.27 -10.07
C TYR A 181 0.12 5.81 -11.17
N VAL A 182 -0.07 4.49 -11.27
CA VAL A 182 -1.03 3.85 -12.17
C VAL A 182 -2.12 3.19 -11.32
N PRO A 183 -3.39 3.61 -11.44
CA PRO A 183 -4.48 3.08 -10.64
C PRO A 183 -4.85 1.66 -11.09
N TYR A 184 -5.73 1.02 -10.32
CA TYR A 184 -6.32 -0.26 -10.73
C TYR A 184 -7.09 -0.06 -12.05
N GLY A 185 -7.13 -1.10 -12.87
CA GLY A 185 -7.78 -1.07 -14.18
C GLY A 185 -6.94 -0.49 -15.32
N ARG A 186 -5.80 0.15 -15.02
CA ARG A 186 -4.98 0.84 -16.03
C ARG A 186 -3.56 0.30 -16.09
N LYS A 187 -2.88 0.59 -17.21
CA LYS A 187 -1.45 0.30 -17.43
C LYS A 187 -0.85 1.53 -18.07
N PHE A 188 0.42 1.80 -17.83
CA PHE A 188 1.06 2.98 -18.40
C PHE A 188 2.52 2.71 -18.77
N ASN A 189 2.99 3.36 -19.83
CA ASN A 189 4.37 3.22 -20.29
C ASN A 189 5.20 4.46 -19.92
N LEU A 190 6.44 4.23 -19.54
CA LEU A 190 7.40 5.26 -19.17
C LEU A 190 8.70 5.03 -19.92
N LEU A 191 9.19 6.06 -20.62
CA LEU A 191 10.54 6.07 -21.17
C LEU A 191 11.39 7.00 -20.31
N LEU A 192 12.33 6.40 -19.58
CA LEU A 192 13.21 7.09 -18.65
C LEU A 192 14.30 7.91 -19.38
N PRO A 193 14.98 8.85 -18.69
CA PRO A 193 15.99 9.72 -19.30
C PRO A 193 17.18 8.98 -19.94
N ASP A 194 17.48 7.77 -19.47
CA ASP A 194 18.52 6.88 -20.01
C ASP A 194 18.03 6.00 -21.17
N SER A 195 16.84 6.27 -21.72
CA SER A 195 16.16 5.46 -22.72
C SER A 195 15.76 4.05 -22.25
N THR A 196 15.66 3.80 -20.94
CA THR A 196 15.05 2.57 -20.42
C THR A 196 13.53 2.63 -20.57
N GLU A 197 12.93 1.58 -21.13
CA GLU A 197 11.47 1.44 -21.20
C GLU A 197 10.94 0.70 -19.98
N VAL A 198 9.89 1.25 -19.38
CA VAL A 198 9.20 0.67 -18.23
C VAL A 198 7.71 0.60 -18.55
N TYR A 199 7.15 -0.61 -18.45
CA TYR A 199 5.72 -0.85 -18.51
C TYR A 199 5.25 -1.03 -17.08
N LEU A 200 4.28 -0.23 -16.63
CA LEU A 200 3.69 -0.29 -15.30
C LEU A 200 2.34 -0.99 -15.35
N ASN A 201 2.15 -1.96 -14.46
CA ASN A 201 0.87 -2.65 -14.33
C ASN A 201 -0.08 -1.90 -13.39
N ALA A 202 -1.33 -2.33 -13.37
CA ALA A 202 -2.38 -1.74 -12.56
C ALA A 202 -2.08 -1.76 -11.06
N GLY A 203 -2.25 -0.62 -10.39
CA GLY A 203 -1.95 -0.51 -8.96
C GLY A 203 -0.48 -0.31 -8.62
N SER A 204 0.33 0.09 -9.59
CA SER A 204 1.78 0.29 -9.40
C SER A 204 2.13 1.75 -9.25
N SER A 205 3.19 2.03 -8.49
CA SER A 205 3.85 3.33 -8.44
C SER A 205 5.34 3.18 -8.63
N ILE A 206 5.93 4.07 -9.42
CA ILE A 206 7.38 4.13 -9.61
C ILE A 206 7.87 5.54 -9.29
N THR A 207 8.95 5.61 -8.50
CA THR A 207 9.63 6.85 -8.14
C THR A 207 11.01 6.85 -8.80
N PHE A 208 11.35 7.93 -9.49
CA PHE A 208 12.59 8.03 -10.27
C PHE A 208 13.07 9.47 -10.35
N PRO A 209 14.38 9.72 -10.48
CA PRO A 209 14.88 11.08 -10.67
C PRO A 209 14.65 11.55 -12.11
N SER A 210 14.48 12.86 -12.27
CA SER A 210 14.47 13.55 -13.57
C SER A 210 15.75 13.32 -14.39
N VAL A 211 16.88 13.08 -13.74
CA VAL A 211 18.18 12.78 -14.37
C VAL A 211 18.94 11.75 -13.52
N PHE A 212 19.64 10.81 -14.15
CA PHE A 212 20.52 9.86 -13.48
C PHE A 212 21.95 10.39 -13.36
N ASP A 213 22.23 11.13 -12.29
CA ASP A 213 23.51 11.80 -12.02
C ASP A 213 24.43 11.08 -11.01
N GLY A 214 23.94 9.99 -10.40
CA GLY A 214 24.66 9.23 -9.38
C GLY A 214 25.45 8.03 -9.93
N THR A 215 25.97 7.21 -9.02
CA THR A 215 26.67 5.95 -9.37
C THR A 215 25.75 4.91 -10.01
N TYR A 216 24.45 4.98 -9.71
CA TYR A 216 23.42 4.07 -10.20
C TYR A 216 22.30 4.85 -10.90
N ARG A 217 21.71 4.24 -11.92
CA ARG A 217 20.41 4.63 -12.46
C ARG A 217 19.34 3.99 -11.60
N GLU A 218 18.92 4.68 -10.54
CA GLU A 218 18.10 4.09 -9.48
C GLU A 218 16.63 4.55 -9.56
N VAL A 219 15.73 3.59 -9.43
CA VAL A 219 14.27 3.79 -9.32
C VAL A 219 13.73 2.99 -8.14
N ALA A 220 12.60 3.41 -7.57
CA ALA A 220 11.87 2.66 -6.55
C ALA A 220 10.50 2.25 -7.09
N LEU A 221 10.11 0.99 -6.86
CA LEU A 221 8.88 0.39 -7.37
C LEU A 221 8.03 -0.19 -6.23
N ASP A 222 6.78 0.24 -6.19
CA ASP A 222 5.70 -0.44 -5.47
C ASP A 222 4.73 -1.01 -6.53
N GLY A 223 4.44 -2.30 -6.50
CA GLY A 223 3.57 -2.95 -7.51
C GLY A 223 4.32 -3.75 -8.55
N GLU A 224 3.87 -3.74 -9.82
CA GLU A 224 4.45 -4.58 -10.88
C GLU A 224 4.90 -3.75 -12.09
N ALA A 225 6.12 -4.00 -12.53
CA ALA A 225 6.65 -3.37 -13.73
C ALA A 225 7.55 -4.33 -14.53
N TYR A 226 7.47 -4.18 -15.85
CA TYR A 226 8.39 -4.80 -16.79
C TYR A 226 9.40 -3.76 -17.27
N PHE A 227 10.68 -4.09 -17.21
CA PHE A 227 11.78 -3.22 -17.57
C PHE A 227 12.51 -3.77 -18.80
N ASP A 228 12.69 -2.94 -19.83
CA ASP A 228 13.66 -3.13 -20.90
C ASP A 228 14.77 -2.09 -20.73
N VAL A 229 15.81 -2.47 -19.99
CA VAL A 229 16.85 -1.55 -19.52
C VAL A 229 17.90 -1.33 -20.59
N SER A 230 18.14 -0.06 -20.92
CA SER A 230 19.22 0.34 -21.82
C SER A 230 20.58 -0.07 -21.27
N HIS A 231 21.42 -0.67 -22.12
CA HIS A 231 22.69 -1.22 -21.69
C HIS A 231 23.70 -0.12 -21.31
N ASN A 232 24.18 -0.14 -20.07
CA ASN A 232 25.23 0.73 -19.58
C ASN A 232 26.00 0.06 -18.44
N ALA A 233 27.17 -0.51 -18.75
CA ALA A 233 28.03 -1.16 -17.77
C ALA A 233 28.75 -0.19 -16.80
N ARG A 234 28.84 1.09 -17.16
CA ARG A 234 29.53 2.12 -16.34
C ARG A 234 28.62 2.71 -15.26
N GLN A 235 27.31 2.61 -15.45
CA GLN A 235 26.30 3.11 -14.51
C GLN A 235 25.15 2.09 -14.42
N PRO A 236 25.26 1.08 -13.52
CA PRO A 236 24.25 0.03 -13.38
C PRO A 236 22.87 0.59 -13.07
N PHE A 237 21.83 -0.10 -13.53
CA PHE A 237 20.44 0.23 -13.22
C PHE A 237 19.98 -0.55 -12.00
N ARG A 238 19.28 0.11 -11.08
CA ARG A 238 18.83 -0.47 -9.82
C ARG A 238 17.36 -0.19 -9.58
N VAL A 239 16.59 -1.26 -9.34
CA VAL A 239 15.20 -1.17 -8.86
C VAL A 239 15.19 -1.48 -7.37
N LYS A 240 14.75 -0.53 -6.55
CA LYS A 240 14.41 -0.73 -5.14
C LYS A 240 12.95 -1.18 -5.05
N ALA A 241 12.72 -2.41 -4.60
CA ALA A 241 11.40 -3.00 -4.42
C ALA A 241 11.28 -3.47 -2.97
N GLU A 242 10.70 -2.64 -2.11
CA GLU A 242 10.70 -2.82 -0.66
C GLU A 242 12.12 -3.17 -0.11
N ALA A 243 12.28 -4.35 0.49
CA ALA A 243 13.55 -4.82 1.05
C ALA A 243 14.52 -5.41 0.00
N LEU A 244 14.09 -5.59 -1.25
CA LEU A 244 14.86 -6.19 -2.32
C LEU A 244 15.42 -5.13 -3.28
N GLN A 245 16.69 -5.24 -3.61
CA GLN A 245 17.36 -4.46 -4.65
C GLN A 245 17.67 -5.35 -5.84
N VAL A 246 17.25 -4.91 -7.02
CA VAL A 246 17.47 -5.60 -8.30
C VAL A 246 18.45 -4.77 -9.12
N GLU A 247 19.66 -5.27 -9.32
CA GLU A 247 20.74 -4.60 -10.05
C GLU A 247 21.01 -5.27 -11.39
N VAL A 248 21.07 -4.47 -12.45
CA VAL A 248 21.25 -4.92 -13.83
C VAL A 248 22.12 -3.97 -14.63
N LEU A 249 22.69 -4.43 -15.76
CA LEU A 249 23.48 -3.60 -16.66
C LEU A 249 22.78 -3.29 -17.99
N GLY A 250 21.79 -4.10 -18.39
CA GLY A 250 21.08 -4.02 -19.67
C GLY A 250 20.35 -5.32 -19.87
N THR A 251 19.10 -5.36 -19.41
CA THR A 251 18.40 -6.58 -19.04
C THR A 251 16.90 -6.37 -19.26
N ARG A 252 16.22 -7.43 -19.72
CA ARG A 252 14.76 -7.49 -19.79
C ARG A 252 14.21 -8.37 -18.67
N PHE A 253 13.39 -7.80 -17.80
CA PHE A 253 12.89 -8.50 -16.62
C PHE A 253 11.59 -7.90 -16.11
N ASN A 254 10.82 -8.68 -15.36
CA ASN A 254 9.64 -8.22 -14.62
C ASN A 254 9.94 -8.23 -13.12
N VAL A 255 9.45 -7.23 -12.40
CA VAL A 255 9.44 -7.19 -10.94
C VAL A 255 8.00 -7.09 -10.48
N LEU A 256 7.59 -7.99 -9.59
CA LEU A 256 6.30 -8.02 -8.89
C LEU A 256 6.57 -7.80 -7.40
N SER A 257 6.24 -6.63 -6.88
CA SER A 257 6.48 -6.20 -5.49
C SER A 257 5.30 -5.38 -4.95
N TYR A 258 4.08 -5.95 -5.01
CA TYR A 258 2.93 -5.34 -4.35
C TYR A 258 3.07 -5.48 -2.83
N PRO A 259 2.82 -4.41 -2.04
CA PRO A 259 2.94 -4.46 -0.57
C PRO A 259 2.12 -5.58 0.08
N GLU A 260 0.91 -5.82 -0.42
CA GLU A 260 -0.04 -6.82 0.08
C GLU A 260 0.22 -8.26 -0.38
N ASP A 261 1.19 -8.48 -1.27
CA ASP A 261 1.62 -9.81 -1.70
C ASP A 261 2.68 -10.37 -0.74
N GLU A 262 2.66 -11.68 -0.53
CA GLU A 262 3.51 -12.39 0.45
C GLU A 262 4.98 -12.48 0.01
N ALA A 263 5.26 -12.24 -1.27
CA ALA A 263 6.58 -12.36 -1.86
C ALA A 263 6.81 -11.33 -2.97
N ILE A 264 8.07 -10.95 -3.13
CA ILE A 264 8.56 -10.20 -4.28
C ILE A 264 9.09 -11.19 -5.30
N LYS A 265 8.70 -11.05 -6.58
CA LYS A 265 9.14 -11.95 -7.65
C LYS A 265 9.86 -11.19 -8.76
N VAL A 266 10.98 -11.73 -9.22
CA VAL A 266 11.78 -11.18 -10.32
C VAL A 266 11.94 -12.22 -11.41
N ALA A 267 11.31 -12.00 -12.56
CA ALA A 267 11.37 -12.90 -13.72
C ALA A 267 12.36 -12.36 -14.76
N LEU A 268 13.43 -13.10 -15.04
CA LEU A 268 14.50 -12.66 -15.93
C LEU A 268 14.34 -13.22 -17.35
N VAL A 269 13.99 -12.36 -18.32
CA VAL A 269 13.82 -12.73 -19.73
C VAL A 269 15.14 -12.71 -20.50
N GLN A 270 15.94 -11.67 -20.35
CA GLN A 270 17.22 -11.52 -21.05
C GLN A 270 18.23 -10.75 -20.19
N GLY A 271 19.51 -11.11 -20.28
CA GLY A 271 20.60 -10.43 -19.58
C GLY A 271 20.98 -11.12 -18.28
N LYS A 272 21.34 -10.34 -17.27
CA LYS A 272 21.73 -10.83 -15.94
C LYS A 272 21.16 -9.91 -14.87
N VAL A 273 20.70 -10.52 -13.78
CA VAL A 273 20.18 -9.81 -12.60
C VAL A 273 20.97 -10.23 -11.38
N ALA A 274 21.33 -9.25 -10.55
CA ALA A 274 21.74 -9.48 -9.18
C ALA A 274 20.62 -9.03 -8.24
N LEU A 275 20.23 -9.90 -7.33
CA LEU A 275 19.29 -9.64 -6.25
C LEU A 275 20.09 -9.47 -4.96
N GLU A 276 19.84 -8.38 -4.26
CA GLU A 276 20.45 -8.06 -2.98
C GLU A 276 19.37 -7.66 -1.99
N HIS A 277 19.44 -8.19 -0.76
CA HIS A 277 18.47 -7.89 0.29
C HIS A 277 19.10 -6.92 1.30
N GLN A 278 18.34 -5.94 1.77
CA GLN A 278 18.82 -5.02 2.79
C GLN A 278 19.23 -5.77 4.07
N GLY A 279 20.49 -5.65 4.47
CA GLY A 279 21.03 -6.33 5.65
C GLY A 279 21.60 -7.73 5.41
N ASN A 280 21.63 -8.22 4.15
CA ASN A 280 22.37 -9.42 3.78
C ASN A 280 23.35 -9.11 2.64
N ALA A 281 24.65 -9.25 2.90
CA ALA A 281 25.70 -8.95 1.93
C ALA A 281 25.77 -9.95 0.75
N ARG A 282 25.02 -11.06 0.78
CA ARG A 282 25.07 -12.08 -0.27
C ARG A 282 24.15 -11.72 -1.43
N LYS A 283 24.77 -11.42 -2.59
CA LYS A 283 24.05 -11.31 -3.87
C LYS A 283 23.61 -12.67 -4.39
N VAL A 284 22.37 -12.76 -4.86
CA VAL A 284 21.81 -13.91 -5.59
C VAL A 284 21.71 -13.53 -7.07
N TYR A 285 22.25 -14.34 -7.97
CA TYR A 285 22.23 -14.04 -9.40
C TYR A 285 21.18 -14.86 -10.12
N LEU A 286 20.46 -14.23 -11.05
CA LEU A 286 19.57 -14.90 -11.99
C LEU A 286 20.21 -14.95 -13.38
N THR A 287 19.92 -16.04 -14.09
CA THR A 287 20.15 -16.19 -15.53
C THR A 287 18.81 -16.19 -16.28
N PRO A 288 18.78 -15.95 -17.60
CA PRO A 288 17.55 -16.00 -18.39
C PRO A 288 16.73 -17.29 -18.16
N GLY A 289 15.41 -17.15 -18.07
CA GLY A 289 14.48 -18.25 -17.79
C GLY A 289 14.30 -18.57 -16.30
N LYS A 290 14.99 -17.84 -15.40
CA LYS A 290 14.86 -18.04 -13.95
C LYS A 290 13.91 -17.01 -13.32
N LEU A 291 13.23 -17.46 -12.28
CA LEU A 291 12.43 -16.65 -11.37
C LEU A 291 13.13 -16.59 -10.00
N GLY A 292 13.38 -15.38 -9.51
CA GLY A 292 13.76 -15.16 -8.12
C GLY A 292 12.54 -14.81 -7.29
N THR A 293 12.21 -15.61 -6.27
CA THR A 293 11.12 -15.35 -5.33
C THR A 293 11.71 -15.01 -3.97
N TYR A 294 11.59 -13.76 -3.56
CA TYR A 294 11.93 -13.28 -2.23
C TYR A 294 10.69 -13.32 -1.34
N ARG A 295 10.70 -14.16 -0.32
CA ARG A 295 9.61 -14.27 0.65
C ARG A 295 9.74 -13.20 1.75
N LYS A 296 8.71 -12.38 1.92
CA LYS A 296 8.75 -11.25 2.86
C LYS A 296 8.76 -11.68 4.33
N ASP A 297 8.14 -12.81 4.64
CA ASP A 297 8.02 -13.36 5.99
C ASP A 297 9.35 -13.92 6.55
N THR A 298 10.15 -14.52 5.68
CA THR A 298 11.38 -15.26 6.04
C THR A 298 12.66 -14.56 5.59
N GLY A 299 12.56 -13.58 4.69
CA GLY A 299 13.71 -12.94 4.05
C GLY A 299 14.49 -13.86 3.11
N GLN A 300 13.94 -15.02 2.76
CA GLN A 300 14.62 -16.01 1.91
C GLN A 300 14.36 -15.73 0.43
N THR A 301 15.40 -15.86 -0.38
CA THR A 301 15.29 -15.85 -1.85
C THR A 301 15.44 -17.26 -2.38
N VAL A 302 14.44 -17.74 -3.10
CA VAL A 302 14.46 -19.01 -3.83
C VAL A 302 14.54 -18.72 -5.33
N VAL A 303 15.41 -19.46 -6.03
CA VAL A 303 15.54 -19.34 -7.49
C VAL A 303 15.02 -20.61 -8.14
N THR A 304 14.04 -20.46 -9.02
CA THR A 304 13.41 -21.57 -9.76
C THR A 304 13.54 -21.36 -11.27
N GLU A 305 13.46 -22.45 -12.02
CA GLU A 305 13.25 -22.38 -13.46
C GLU A 305 11.76 -22.46 -13.75
N GLU A 306 11.24 -21.46 -14.45
CA GLU A 306 9.81 -21.36 -14.71
C GLU A 306 9.57 -20.86 -16.13
N ASP A 307 8.36 -21.12 -16.61
CA ASP A 307 7.87 -20.45 -17.79
C ASP A 307 7.58 -18.98 -17.40
N LEU A 308 8.36 -18.05 -17.94
CA LEU A 308 8.24 -16.64 -17.56
C LEU A 308 7.08 -15.92 -18.23
N SER A 309 6.35 -16.59 -19.14
CA SER A 309 5.17 -16.02 -19.77
C SER A 309 4.10 -15.65 -18.74
N TYR A 310 3.94 -16.44 -17.67
CA TYR A 310 3.00 -16.15 -16.56
C TYR A 310 3.27 -14.84 -15.82
N TYR A 311 4.50 -14.33 -15.88
CA TYR A 311 4.93 -13.11 -15.18
C TYR A 311 5.01 -11.90 -16.12
N THR A 312 4.97 -12.11 -17.43
CA THR A 312 5.22 -11.05 -18.42
C THR A 312 4.05 -10.83 -19.37
N SER A 313 3.13 -11.80 -19.49
CA SER A 313 2.02 -11.76 -20.46
C SER A 313 1.02 -10.62 -20.23
N TRP A 314 0.98 -10.08 -19.01
CA TRP A 314 0.11 -8.96 -18.66
C TRP A 314 0.41 -7.73 -19.51
N LYS A 315 1.67 -7.52 -19.93
CA LYS A 315 2.06 -6.40 -20.81
C LYS A 315 1.36 -6.47 -22.17
N ASP A 316 1.02 -7.68 -22.60
CA ASP A 316 0.30 -7.97 -23.86
C ASP A 316 -1.21 -8.16 -23.62
N GLY A 317 -1.72 -7.78 -22.44
CA GLY A 317 -3.14 -7.89 -22.08
C GLY A 317 -3.62 -9.29 -21.71
N LYS A 318 -2.72 -10.27 -21.56
CA LYS A 318 -3.07 -11.67 -21.25
C LYS A 318 -2.96 -11.97 -19.76
N LEU A 319 -3.86 -12.81 -19.26
CA LEU A 319 -3.87 -13.29 -17.89
C LEU A 319 -3.47 -14.76 -17.84
N ALA A 320 -2.43 -15.09 -17.07
CA ALA A 320 -1.97 -16.46 -16.94
C ALA A 320 -1.67 -16.76 -15.48
N PHE A 321 -2.22 -17.86 -14.99
CA PHE A 321 -2.08 -18.31 -13.60
C PHE A 321 -1.52 -19.73 -13.59
N ARG A 322 -0.35 -19.91 -12.96
CA ARG A 322 0.29 -21.22 -12.75
C ARG A 322 0.39 -21.49 -11.27
N ASN A 323 -0.24 -22.57 -10.81
CA ASN A 323 -0.18 -23.03 -9.42
C ASN A 323 -0.34 -21.85 -8.44
N MET A 324 -1.42 -21.09 -8.62
CA MET A 324 -1.70 -19.88 -7.86
C MET A 324 -2.96 -20.10 -7.03
N SER A 325 -2.92 -19.66 -5.77
CA SER A 325 -4.09 -19.72 -4.88
C SER A 325 -5.22 -18.83 -5.41
N LEU A 326 -6.47 -19.20 -5.14
CA LEU A 326 -7.63 -18.39 -5.55
C LEU A 326 -7.55 -16.97 -5.01
N LYS A 327 -7.09 -16.83 -3.75
CA LYS A 327 -6.79 -15.53 -3.11
C LYS A 327 -5.89 -14.67 -3.99
N ASN A 328 -4.77 -15.22 -4.47
CA ASN A 328 -3.81 -14.48 -5.28
C ASN A 328 -4.31 -14.23 -6.71
N ILE A 329 -5.11 -15.15 -7.26
CA ILE A 329 -5.78 -14.95 -8.55
C ILE A 329 -6.73 -13.76 -8.45
N PHE A 330 -7.61 -13.74 -7.45
CA PHE A 330 -8.59 -12.66 -7.30
C PHE A 330 -7.93 -11.32 -6.96
N LYS A 331 -6.86 -11.28 -6.16
CA LYS A 331 -6.05 -10.06 -6.01
C LYS A 331 -5.54 -9.53 -7.36
N LYS A 332 -5.06 -10.40 -8.25
CA LYS A 332 -4.67 -9.98 -9.61
C LYS A 332 -5.86 -9.46 -10.43
N LEU A 333 -7.04 -10.06 -10.29
CA LEU A 333 -8.26 -9.59 -10.96
C LEU A 333 -8.76 -8.25 -10.39
N GLU A 334 -8.69 -8.03 -9.07
CA GLU A 334 -9.01 -6.76 -8.42
C GLU A 334 -8.20 -5.62 -9.03
N ARG A 335 -6.87 -5.81 -9.12
CA ARG A 335 -5.95 -4.85 -9.76
C ARG A 335 -6.31 -4.63 -11.22
N GLN A 336 -6.55 -5.70 -11.99
CA GLN A 336 -6.78 -5.60 -13.44
C GLN A 336 -8.13 -4.98 -13.81
N TYR A 337 -9.18 -5.20 -13.02
CA TYR A 337 -10.54 -4.76 -13.36
C TYR A 337 -11.06 -3.64 -12.47
N ASN A 338 -10.27 -3.15 -11.52
CA ASN A 338 -10.67 -2.12 -10.55
C ASN A 338 -11.94 -2.51 -9.77
N VAL A 339 -11.90 -3.72 -9.22
CA VAL A 339 -12.94 -4.32 -8.38
C VAL A 339 -12.36 -4.76 -7.04
N SER A 340 -13.22 -5.08 -6.09
CA SER A 340 -12.92 -5.66 -4.78
C SER A 340 -13.61 -7.02 -4.72
N ILE A 341 -12.86 -8.07 -4.41
CA ILE A 341 -13.30 -9.46 -4.43
C ILE A 341 -13.04 -10.07 -3.06
N LYS A 342 -14.11 -10.28 -2.29
CA LYS A 342 -14.04 -10.95 -0.99
C LYS A 342 -14.36 -12.43 -1.14
N ILE A 343 -13.47 -13.30 -0.63
CA ILE A 343 -13.71 -14.74 -0.53
C ILE A 343 -14.21 -15.04 0.89
N GLU A 344 -15.40 -15.59 1.04
CA GLU A 344 -15.96 -15.92 2.37
C GLU A 344 -15.45 -17.27 2.91
N ASP A 345 -15.19 -18.22 2.01
CA ASP A 345 -14.68 -19.54 2.35
C ASP A 345 -13.14 -19.54 2.38
N SER A 346 -12.56 -19.63 3.58
CA SER A 346 -11.11 -19.66 3.76
C SER A 346 -10.44 -20.92 3.18
N GLY A 347 -11.14 -22.07 3.17
CA GLY A 347 -10.65 -23.29 2.55
C GLY A 347 -10.59 -23.19 1.03
N LEU A 348 -11.48 -22.38 0.45
CA LEU A 348 -11.47 -22.09 -0.97
C LEU A 348 -10.34 -21.14 -1.39
N ALA A 349 -10.02 -20.17 -0.53
CA ALA A 349 -9.00 -19.15 -0.80
C ALA A 349 -7.62 -19.74 -1.11
N GLU A 350 -7.27 -20.87 -0.48
CA GLU A 350 -5.96 -21.51 -0.59
C GLU A 350 -5.86 -22.56 -1.71
N LYS A 351 -6.98 -22.93 -2.36
CA LYS A 351 -6.97 -23.87 -3.48
C LYS A 351 -6.13 -23.32 -4.64
N GLN A 352 -5.31 -24.19 -5.23
CA GLN A 352 -4.39 -23.83 -6.32
C GLN A 352 -5.03 -24.11 -7.68
N PHE A 353 -4.83 -23.19 -8.62
CA PHE A 353 -5.41 -23.27 -9.96
C PHE A 353 -4.36 -23.12 -11.07
N TYR A 354 -4.68 -23.70 -12.22
CA TYR A 354 -3.92 -23.61 -13.47
C TYR A 354 -4.88 -23.13 -14.56
N VAL A 355 -4.84 -21.84 -14.88
CA VAL A 355 -5.81 -21.25 -15.82
C VAL A 355 -5.14 -20.16 -16.63
N HIS A 356 -5.49 -20.10 -17.91
CA HIS A 356 -5.06 -19.04 -18.82
C HIS A 356 -6.29 -18.39 -19.42
N PHE A 357 -6.31 -17.06 -19.39
CA PHE A 357 -7.27 -16.25 -20.09
C PHE A 357 -6.54 -15.35 -21.08
N LYS A 358 -7.17 -15.15 -22.24
CA LYS A 358 -6.79 -14.04 -23.12
C LYS A 358 -7.28 -12.72 -22.47
N ALA A 359 -7.37 -11.66 -23.26
CA ALA A 359 -8.08 -10.46 -22.85
C ALA A 359 -9.59 -10.78 -22.77
N GLU A 360 -10.04 -11.25 -21.61
CA GLU A 360 -11.41 -11.65 -21.34
C GLU A 360 -12.07 -10.67 -20.35
N PRO A 361 -13.33 -10.27 -20.53
CA PRO A 361 -14.07 -9.54 -19.51
C PRO A 361 -14.11 -10.30 -18.18
N LEU A 362 -14.09 -9.59 -17.04
CA LEU A 362 -14.15 -10.19 -15.71
C LEU A 362 -15.32 -11.17 -15.55
N VAL A 363 -16.50 -10.83 -16.10
CA VAL A 363 -17.69 -11.69 -16.04
C VAL A 363 -17.44 -13.07 -16.66
N ASN A 364 -16.68 -13.17 -17.75
CA ASN A 364 -16.35 -14.45 -18.38
C ASN A 364 -15.41 -15.28 -17.48
N ILE A 365 -14.47 -14.61 -16.81
CA ILE A 365 -13.54 -15.25 -15.87
C ILE A 365 -14.32 -15.81 -14.67
N LEU A 366 -15.21 -15.00 -14.08
CA LEU A 366 -16.04 -15.42 -12.95
C LEU A 366 -17.00 -16.56 -13.34
N GLU A 367 -17.62 -16.48 -14.51
CA GLU A 367 -18.50 -17.54 -15.02
C GLU A 367 -17.74 -18.84 -15.32
N TYR A 368 -16.47 -18.76 -15.77
CA TYR A 368 -15.60 -19.93 -15.87
C TYR A 368 -15.36 -20.55 -14.49
N PHE A 369 -14.99 -19.75 -13.50
CA PHE A 369 -14.75 -20.22 -12.13
C PHE A 369 -16.00 -20.88 -11.53
N LYS A 370 -17.18 -20.33 -11.84
CA LYS A 370 -18.46 -20.92 -11.47
C LYS A 370 -18.72 -22.26 -12.13
N LYS A 371 -18.56 -22.36 -13.44
CA LYS A 371 -18.85 -23.60 -14.19
C LYS A 371 -17.84 -24.71 -13.91
N ALA A 372 -16.55 -24.38 -13.87
CA ALA A 372 -15.47 -25.35 -13.75
C ALA A 372 -15.24 -25.81 -12.30
N TYR A 373 -15.51 -24.94 -11.31
CA TYR A 373 -15.15 -25.21 -9.92
C TYR A 373 -16.30 -25.03 -8.92
N GLY A 374 -17.54 -24.80 -9.40
CA GLY A 374 -18.72 -24.67 -8.56
C GLY A 374 -18.72 -23.42 -7.67
N LEU A 375 -17.97 -22.38 -8.07
CA LEU A 375 -17.89 -21.12 -7.35
C LEU A 375 -19.14 -20.28 -7.60
N HIS A 376 -19.69 -19.70 -6.54
CA HIS A 376 -20.74 -18.70 -6.67
C HIS A 376 -20.16 -17.31 -6.46
N TYR A 377 -20.71 -16.35 -7.20
CA TYR A 377 -20.32 -14.95 -7.05
C TYR A 377 -21.56 -14.06 -7.09
N THR A 378 -21.53 -13.02 -6.26
CA THR A 378 -22.60 -12.01 -6.18
C THR A 378 -21.96 -10.63 -6.19
N TYR A 379 -22.49 -9.73 -7.02
CA TYR A 379 -22.16 -8.31 -6.95
C TYR A 379 -22.95 -7.67 -5.81
N THR A 380 -22.27 -7.12 -4.80
CA THR A 380 -22.92 -6.31 -3.76
C THR A 380 -23.09 -4.86 -4.21
N ASP A 381 -22.21 -4.39 -5.09
CA ASP A 381 -22.37 -3.17 -5.87
C ASP A 381 -21.58 -3.26 -7.20
N ARG A 382 -21.33 -2.13 -7.87
CA ARG A 382 -20.62 -2.09 -9.16
C ARG A 382 -19.17 -2.57 -9.10
N LYS A 383 -18.52 -2.47 -7.94
CA LYS A 383 -17.10 -2.80 -7.75
C LYS A 383 -16.88 -3.93 -6.75
N ASN A 384 -17.82 -4.22 -5.87
CA ASN A 384 -17.67 -5.22 -4.82
C ASN A 384 -18.32 -6.54 -5.22
N ILE A 385 -17.55 -7.62 -5.11
CA ILE A 385 -17.90 -8.98 -5.49
C ILE A 385 -17.62 -9.89 -4.30
N VAL A 386 -18.59 -10.72 -3.95
CA VAL A 386 -18.45 -11.75 -2.91
C VAL A 386 -18.42 -13.11 -3.57
N ILE A 387 -17.44 -13.95 -3.19
CA ILE A 387 -17.24 -15.31 -3.69
C ILE A 387 -17.54 -16.30 -2.58
N THR A 388 -18.41 -17.27 -2.87
CA THR A 388 -18.80 -18.34 -1.97
C THR A 388 -18.60 -19.70 -2.61
N SER A 389 -18.31 -20.72 -1.80
CA SER A 389 -18.45 -22.10 -2.23
C SER A 389 -19.93 -22.48 -2.23
N LYS A 390 -20.32 -23.42 -3.10
CA LYS A 390 -21.68 -23.95 -3.06
C LYS A 390 -21.89 -24.67 -1.73
N THR A 391 -22.67 -24.07 -0.83
CA THR A 391 -23.22 -24.79 0.31
C THR A 391 -24.09 -25.92 -0.26
N GLU A 392 -23.77 -27.17 0.07
CA GLU A 392 -24.74 -28.25 -0.07
C GLU A 392 -25.99 -27.83 0.72
N ILE A 393 -27.10 -27.60 0.02
CA ILE A 393 -28.43 -27.45 0.60
C ILE A 393 -29.02 -28.83 0.76
#